data_AF-A0A1F8XWF2-F1
#
_entry.id   AF-A0A1F8XWF2-F1
#
_cell.length_a   1.000
_cell.length_b   1.000
_cell.length_c   1.000
_cell.angle_alpha   90.00
_cell.angle_beta   90.00
_cell.angle_gamma   90.00
#
_symmetry.space_group_name_H-M   'P 1'
#
loop_
_entity.id
_entity.type
_entity.pdbx_description
1 polymer ?
#
loop_
_entity_poly.entity_id
_entity_poly.type
_entity_poly.pdbx_seq_one_letter_code
_entity_poly.pdbx_strand_id
1 'polypeptide(L)'
;MNDTQYVKTYSCPTCNATASGRGHLCHPRRENLPFTCEFCGKTVEDPRHVCTPMLDKIEYTCRKCGRLAIYDSLLCDPVQIDGE
;
A
#
# COMPACT_ATOMS: atom_id res chain seq x y z
N MET A 1 -17.27 -13.53 -27.77
CA MET A 1 -15.94 -14.15 -27.55
C MET A 1 -15.34 -13.38 -26.39
N ASN A 2 -15.42 -13.92 -25.17
CA ASN A 2 -15.00 -13.19 -23.99
C ASN A 2 -13.58 -13.66 -23.66
N ASP A 3 -12.61 -12.81 -24.00
CA ASP A 3 -11.20 -13.01 -23.74
C ASP A 3 -10.97 -12.96 -22.22
N THR A 4 -10.86 -14.13 -21.59
CA THR A 4 -10.55 -14.23 -20.16
C THR A 4 -9.08 -13.86 -19.97
N GLN A 5 -8.79 -12.56 -19.86
CA GLN A 5 -7.44 -12.09 -19.61
C GLN A 5 -6.93 -12.60 -18.25
N TYR A 6 -5.87 -13.39 -18.26
CA TYR A 6 -5.24 -13.93 -17.04
C TYR A 6 -4.47 -12.82 -16.33
N VAL A 7 -5.11 -12.12 -15.39
CA VAL A 7 -4.46 -11.10 -14.57
C VAL A 7 -3.54 -11.79 -13.56
N LYS A 8 -2.23 -11.56 -13.66
CA LYS A 8 -1.27 -12.05 -12.67
C LYS A 8 -1.54 -11.37 -11.33
N THR A 9 -1.98 -12.13 -10.34
CA THR A 9 -2.19 -11.65 -8.97
C THR A 9 -0.99 -11.94 -8.07
N TYR A 10 -0.88 -11.16 -7.01
CA TYR A 10 0.18 -11.29 -6.00
C TYR A 10 -0.46 -11.47 -4.63
N SER A 11 0.05 -12.42 -3.85
CA SER A 11 -0.41 -12.67 -2.49
C SER A 11 0.38 -11.84 -1.49
N CYS A 12 -0.32 -11.16 -0.59
CA CYS A 12 0.30 -10.38 0.46
C CYS A 12 0.65 -11.28 1.66
N PRO A 13 1.92 -11.35 2.09
CA PRO A 13 2.31 -12.20 3.21
C PRO A 13 1.77 -11.71 4.57
N THR A 14 1.30 -10.46 4.66
CA THR A 14 0.83 -9.88 5.93
C THR A 14 -0.68 -9.98 6.13
N CYS A 15 -1.48 -9.96 5.04
CA CYS A 15 -2.94 -9.97 5.14
C CYS A 15 -3.61 -11.09 4.32
N ASN A 16 -2.80 -11.91 3.64
CA ASN A 16 -3.21 -13.04 2.80
C ASN A 16 -4.19 -12.71 1.67
N ALA A 17 -4.37 -11.42 1.35
CA ALA A 17 -5.16 -10.97 0.22
C ALA A 17 -4.36 -11.01 -1.08
N THR A 18 -5.08 -11.18 -2.18
CA THR A 18 -4.53 -11.11 -3.54
C THR A 18 -4.76 -9.73 -4.13
N ALA A 19 -3.74 -9.13 -4.73
CA ALA A 19 -3.85 -7.87 -5.46
C ALA A 19 -3.38 -8.04 -6.92
N SER A 20 -3.92 -7.24 -7.83
CA SER A 20 -3.57 -7.25 -9.27
C SER A 20 -2.16 -6.73 -9.55
N GLY A 21 -1.49 -6.14 -8.56
CA GLY A 21 -0.13 -5.60 -8.70
C GLY A 21 0.64 -5.58 -7.37
N ARG A 22 1.98 -5.61 -7.43
CA ARG A 22 2.85 -5.56 -6.24
C ARG A 22 2.76 -4.24 -5.47
N GLY A 23 2.41 -3.13 -6.14
CA GLY A 23 2.21 -1.82 -5.53
C GLY A 23 0.99 -1.75 -4.61
N HIS A 24 -0.02 -2.56 -4.91
CA HIS A 24 -1.26 -2.70 -4.13
C HIS A 24 -1.14 -3.66 -2.96
N LEU A 25 0.06 -4.14 -2.65
CA LEU A 25 0.25 -5.02 -1.50
C LEU A 25 0.44 -4.18 -0.23
N CYS A 26 -0.17 -4.60 0.88
CA CYS A 26 0.16 -4.13 2.23
C CYS A 26 1.59 -4.47 2.67
N HIS A 27 2.40 -5.07 1.79
CA HIS A 27 3.83 -5.22 1.90
C HIS A 27 4.41 -5.04 0.49
N PRO A 28 4.48 -3.79 0.00
CA PRO A 28 4.98 -3.54 -1.34
C PRO A 28 6.49 -3.75 -1.32
N ARG A 29 7.02 -4.34 -2.39
CA ARG A 29 8.46 -4.31 -2.66
C ARG A 29 8.70 -3.16 -3.62
N ARG A 30 9.44 -2.13 -3.19
CA ARG A 30 9.98 -1.14 -4.11
C ARG A 30 11.25 -1.70 -4.74
N GLU A 31 11.33 -1.62 -6.06
CA GLU A 31 12.51 -2.08 -6.81
C GLU A 31 13.66 -1.06 -6.72
N ASN A 32 13.33 0.22 -6.48
CA ASN A 32 14.29 1.33 -6.36
C ASN A 32 14.38 1.80 -4.90
N LEU A 33 15.13 1.06 -4.08
CA LEU A 33 15.48 1.44 -2.71
C LEU A 33 16.98 1.78 -2.63
N PRO A 34 17.40 2.71 -1.75
CA PRO A 34 16.55 3.58 -0.94
C PRO A 34 15.82 4.65 -1.77
N PHE A 35 14.79 5.28 -1.20
CA PHE A 35 14.11 6.42 -1.83
C PHE A 35 14.02 7.61 -0.87
N THR A 36 13.94 8.81 -1.41
CA THR A 36 13.69 10.03 -0.63
C THR A 36 12.19 10.19 -0.42
N CYS A 37 11.74 10.20 0.83
CA CYS A 37 10.35 10.46 1.19
C CYS A 37 10.00 11.92 0.83
N GLU A 38 8.99 12.11 -0.03
CA GLU A 38 8.54 13.45 -0.42
C GLU A 38 7.92 14.26 0.72
N PHE A 39 7.42 13.58 1.77
CA PHE A 39 6.76 14.21 2.92
C PHE A 39 7.73 14.75 3.97
N CYS A 40 8.82 14.04 4.25
CA CYS A 40 9.79 14.43 5.29
C CYS A 40 11.23 14.62 4.80
N GLY A 41 11.51 14.38 3.52
CA GLY A 41 12.84 14.54 2.91
C GLY A 41 13.86 13.47 3.30
N LYS A 42 13.52 12.47 4.11
CA LYS A 42 14.45 11.43 4.54
C LYS A 42 14.64 10.36 3.47
N THR A 43 15.89 9.92 3.29
CA THR A 43 16.23 8.71 2.52
C THR A 43 15.88 7.48 3.35
N VAL A 44 15.05 6.59 2.81
CA VAL A 44 14.51 5.42 3.53
C VAL A 44 14.62 4.15 2.70
N GLU A 45 14.84 3.03 3.39
CA GLU A 45 14.99 1.70 2.78
C GLU A 45 13.72 0.84 2.92
N ASP A 46 12.78 1.22 3.79
CA ASP A 46 11.52 0.49 3.96
C ASP A 46 10.39 1.20 3.20
N PRO A 47 9.74 0.56 2.21
CA PRO A 47 8.59 1.11 1.49
C PRO A 47 7.32 1.21 2.36
N ARG A 48 7.39 0.80 3.62
CA ARG A 48 6.35 0.98 4.64
C ARG A 48 6.61 2.19 5.54
N HIS A 49 7.60 3.00 5.20
CA HIS A 49 7.91 4.22 5.92
C HIS A 49 6.68 5.11 6.10
N VAL A 50 6.44 5.54 7.35
CA VAL A 50 5.46 6.55 7.74
C VAL A 50 6.22 7.62 8.53
N CYS A 51 5.94 8.89 8.26
CA CYS A 51 6.48 10.02 8.99
C CYS A 51 5.37 10.95 9.47
N THR A 52 5.69 11.85 10.40
CA THR A 52 4.72 12.78 11.01
C THR A 52 3.87 13.52 9.97
N PRO A 53 4.43 14.11 8.89
CA PRO A 53 3.62 14.80 7.89
C PRO A 53 2.67 13.89 7.10
N MET A 54 2.90 12.57 7.07
CA MET A 54 1.98 11.62 6.43
C MET A 54 0.78 11.29 7.32
N LEU A 55 0.88 11.42 8.65
CA LEU A 55 -0.19 11.04 9.58
C LEU A 55 -1.48 11.82 9.29
N ASP A 56 -1.36 13.11 9.04
CA ASP A 56 -2.48 14.00 8.70
C ASP A 56 -3.06 13.76 7.29
N LYS A 57 -2.43 12.87 6.51
CA LYS A 57 -2.82 12.51 5.13
C LYS A 57 -3.27 11.07 5.01
N ILE A 58 -3.26 10.30 6.11
CA ILE A 58 -3.73 8.93 6.12
C ILE A 58 -5.25 8.95 6.00
N GLU A 59 -5.76 8.37 4.92
CA GLU A 59 -7.20 8.29 4.63
C GLU A 59 -7.68 6.84 4.57
N TYR A 60 -6.78 5.86 4.50
CA TYR A 60 -7.14 4.46 4.26
C TYR A 60 -6.47 3.52 5.27
N THR A 61 -7.21 2.48 5.64
CA THR A 61 -6.69 1.33 6.38
C THR A 61 -7.00 0.03 5.65
N CYS A 62 -6.13 -0.96 5.73
CA CYS A 62 -6.45 -2.28 5.20
C CYS A 62 -7.38 -3.00 6.16
N ARG A 63 -8.57 -3.38 5.70
CA ARG A 63 -9.57 -4.10 6.51
C ARG A 63 -9.01 -5.38 7.17
N LYS A 64 -8.04 -6.03 6.53
CA LYS A 64 -7.52 -7.35 6.96
C LYS A 64 -6.33 -7.28 7.92
N CYS A 65 -5.45 -6.29 7.79
CA CYS A 65 -4.22 -6.21 8.60
C CYS A 65 -3.99 -4.86 9.28
N GLY A 66 -4.91 -3.91 9.15
CA GLY A 66 -4.83 -2.60 9.79
C GLY A 66 -3.71 -1.68 9.28
N ARG A 67 -3.08 -2.02 8.14
CA ARG A 67 -2.04 -1.15 7.58
C ARG A 67 -2.67 0.15 7.10
N LEU A 68 -2.10 1.27 7.53
CA LEU A 68 -2.49 2.60 7.11
C LEU A 68 -1.80 3.02 5.81
N ALA A 69 -2.50 3.82 5.00
CA ALA A 69 -1.95 4.45 3.82
C ALA A 69 -2.67 5.75 3.49
N ILE A 70 -1.95 6.63 2.79
CA ILE A 70 -2.49 7.88 2.23
C ILE A 70 -3.30 7.64 0.95
N TYR A 71 -3.09 6.51 0.26
CA TYR A 71 -3.81 6.12 -0.95
C TYR A 71 -4.31 4.68 -0.82
N ASP A 72 -5.52 4.42 -1.31
CA ASP A 72 -6.13 3.09 -1.38
C ASP A 72 -5.25 2.10 -2.16
N SER A 73 -4.65 2.58 -3.24
CA SER A 73 -3.76 1.82 -4.12
C SER A 73 -2.48 1.31 -3.46
N LEU A 74 -2.22 1.63 -2.19
CA LEU A 74 -1.08 1.11 -1.41
C LEU A 74 -1.48 -0.07 -0.49
N LEU A 75 -2.74 -0.52 -0.57
CA LEU A 75 -3.31 -1.55 0.30
C LEU A 75 -4.02 -2.64 -0.51
N CYS A 76 -4.06 -3.86 0.03
CA CYS A 76 -4.70 -4.99 -0.64
C CYS A 76 -6.22 -4.95 -0.57
N ASP A 77 -6.76 -4.43 0.54
CA ASP A 77 -8.20 -4.36 0.83
C ASP A 77 -8.47 -3.04 1.56
N PRO A 78 -8.35 -1.90 0.84
CA PRO A 78 -8.49 -0.58 1.43
C PRO A 78 -9.93 -0.32 1.86
N VAL A 79 -10.08 0.29 3.03
CA VAL A 79 -11.28 0.98 3.47
C VAL A 79 -10.92 2.39 3.89
N GLN A 80 -11.78 3.36 3.61
CA GLN A 80 -11.62 4.72 4.11
C GLN A 80 -11.75 4.73 5.63
N ILE A 81 -10.91 5.53 6.27
CA ILE A 81 -11.01 5.85 7.68
C ILE A 81 -11.96 7.03 7.73
N ASP A 82 -13.25 6.76 7.85
CA ASP A 82 -14.23 7.82 8.03
C ASP A 82 -13.94 8.51 9.38
N GLY A 83 -13.68 9.81 9.32
CA GLY A 83 -13.62 10.66 10.51
C GLY A 83 -15.04 10.96 10.96
N GLU A 84 -15.46 10.39 12.09
CA GLU A 84 -16.59 10.94 12.86
C GLU A 84 -16.20 12.29 13.50
#